data_AF-A0A453HV58-F1
#
_entry.id   AF-A0A453HV58-F1
#
_cell.length_a   1.000
_cell.length_b   1.000
_cell.length_c   1.000
_cell.angle_alpha   90.00
_cell.angle_beta   90.00
_cell.angle_gamma   90.00
#
_symmetry.space_group_name_H-M   'P 1'
#
loop_
_entity.id
_entity.type
_entity.pdbx_description
1 polymer ?
#
loop_
_entity_poly.entity_id
_entity_poly.type
_entity_poly.pdbx_seq_one_letter_code
_entity_poly.pdbx_strand_id
1 'polypeptide(L)'
;MEPDELLRKIRVLEEGQEELKREIGKLIPGQGHSSASPPPPPPPPPRRPFPALQQATSSRGRALALLHQSSSSSSSRPQRPGLSDRHCHRILQSLGQAVHVISLEGKVLYWNRFAEHLYGYCSSEAIGQDLLELICDPCDFSPAHEIIRNIFMGKCWRGKFPVKHKSGERFSVVVNNTPLYDEDGSLVGLTCLSGDARILEEIVGPSVVGKSYPNSAKPHLQVNNKPKSGLPQKCLSDSQEPLQSAITSKITNLNDNTGYKGYK
;
A
#
# COMPACT_ATOMS: atom_id res chain seq x y z
N MET A 1 4.36 -0.25 -44.45
CA MET A 1 4.57 -1.61 -43.89
C MET A 1 3.28 -2.34 -44.15
N GLU A 2 3.32 -3.32 -45.04
CA GLU A 2 2.12 -4.00 -45.52
C GLU A 2 1.50 -4.86 -44.39
N PRO A 3 0.16 -4.94 -44.27
CA PRO A 3 -0.52 -5.74 -43.24
C PRO A 3 -0.06 -7.21 -43.20
N ASP A 4 0.30 -7.77 -44.35
CA ASP A 4 0.79 -9.14 -44.50
C ASP A 4 2.20 -9.35 -43.93
N GLU A 5 2.99 -8.28 -43.79
CA GLU A 5 4.30 -8.34 -43.15
C GLU A 5 4.16 -8.39 -41.63
N LEU A 6 3.17 -7.67 -41.07
CA LEU A 6 2.86 -7.72 -39.64
C LEU A 6 2.31 -9.08 -39.23
N LEU A 7 1.41 -9.67 -40.02
CA LEU A 7 0.88 -11.00 -39.76
C LEU A 7 1.97 -12.08 -39.80
N ARG A 8 2.92 -11.97 -40.74
CA ARG A 8 4.10 -12.85 -40.77
C ARG A 8 4.98 -12.69 -39.54
N LYS A 9 5.24 -11.45 -39.10
CA LYS A 9 6.04 -11.19 -37.89
C LYS A 9 5.35 -11.71 -36.62
N ILE A 10 4.03 -11.56 -36.50
CA ILE A 10 3.26 -12.09 -35.37
C ILE A 10 3.36 -13.61 -35.33
N ARG A 11 3.20 -14.30 -36.46
CA ARG A 11 3.31 -15.76 -36.52
C ARG A 11 4.70 -16.27 -36.12
N VAL A 12 5.76 -15.61 -36.60
CA VAL A 12 7.14 -15.94 -36.22
C VAL A 12 7.37 -15.73 -34.71
N LEU A 13 6.78 -14.69 -34.12
CA LEU A 13 6.86 -14.45 -32.68
C LEU A 13 6.10 -15.50 -31.87
N GLU A 14 4.93 -15.93 -32.33
CA GLU A 14 4.14 -16.99 -31.68
C GLU A 14 4.87 -18.34 -31.72
N GLU A 15 5.46 -18.69 -32.87
CA GLU A 15 6.27 -19.91 -33.02
C GLU A 15 7.51 -19.88 -32.10
N GLY A 16 8.20 -18.75 -32.01
CA GLY A 16 9.33 -18.57 -31.09
C GLY A 16 8.93 -18.65 -29.61
N GLN A 17 7.74 -18.19 -29.24
CA GLN A 17 7.22 -18.33 -27.88
C GLN A 17 6.93 -19.79 -27.50
N GLU A 18 6.37 -20.57 -28.42
CA GLU A 18 6.11 -21.99 -28.18
C GLU A 18 7.39 -22.81 -28.09
N GLU A 19 8.42 -22.45 -28.85
CA GLU A 19 9.75 -23.06 -28.73
C GLU A 19 10.42 -22.73 -27.39
N LEU A 20 10.35 -21.46 -26.96
CA LEU A 20 10.86 -21.05 -25.66
C LEU A 20 10.14 -21.77 -24.49
N LYS A 21 8.81 -21.93 -24.57
CA LYS A 21 8.02 -22.69 -23.58
C LYS A 21 8.46 -24.16 -23.53
N ARG A 22 8.70 -24.80 -24.68
CA ARG A 22 9.21 -26.18 -24.73
C ARG A 22 10.60 -26.29 -24.10
N GLU A 23 11.49 -25.33 -24.35
CA GLU A 23 12.85 -25.37 -23.82
C GLU A 23 12.88 -25.12 -22.31
N ILE A 24 12.06 -24.19 -21.81
CA ILE A 24 11.83 -24.00 -20.37
C ILE A 24 11.27 -25.27 -19.73
N GLY A 25 10.34 -25.96 -20.41
CA GLY A 25 9.79 -27.22 -19.94
C GLY A 25 10.81 -28.37 -19.81
N LYS A 26 11.90 -28.34 -20.58
CA LYS A 26 13.01 -29.30 -20.45
C LYS A 26 13.98 -28.95 -19.32
N LEU A 27 14.10 -27.67 -18.99
CA LEU A 27 15.03 -27.16 -17.96
C LEU A 27 14.49 -27.30 -16.53
N ILE A 28 13.21 -27.63 -16.34
CA ILE A 28 12.60 -27.87 -15.04
C ILE A 28 12.28 -29.37 -14.88
N PRO A 29 13.22 -30.19 -14.38
CA PRO A 29 12.91 -31.56 -14.02
C PRO A 29 12.16 -31.59 -12.68
N GLY A 30 10.89 -31.99 -12.72
CA GLY A 30 10.18 -32.59 -11.59
C GLY A 30 9.42 -31.65 -10.66
N GLN A 31 8.15 -31.42 -10.96
CA GLN A 31 7.09 -31.47 -9.94
C GLN A 31 5.87 -32.19 -10.51
N GLY A 32 5.97 -33.51 -10.61
CA GLY A 32 4.83 -34.37 -10.38
C GLY A 32 5.01 -34.96 -8.98
N HIS A 33 4.21 -34.54 -8.00
CA HIS A 33 3.71 -35.38 -6.90
C HIS A 33 2.67 -34.61 -6.07
N SER A 34 1.44 -35.13 -6.15
CA SER A 34 0.48 -35.36 -5.06
C SER A 34 0.20 -34.24 -4.05
N SER A 35 -1.07 -33.82 -4.07
CA SER A 35 -1.79 -33.25 -2.94
C SER A 35 -1.64 -34.09 -1.67
N ALA A 36 -0.82 -33.63 -0.73
CA ALA A 36 -0.88 -34.04 0.66
C ALA A 36 -0.81 -32.78 1.52
N SER A 37 -1.88 -32.50 2.27
CA SER A 37 -1.90 -31.42 3.24
C SER A 37 -0.88 -31.71 4.35
N PRO A 38 -0.15 -30.70 4.86
CA PRO A 38 0.74 -30.92 6.00
C PRO A 38 -0.10 -31.28 7.24
N PRO A 39 0.39 -32.18 8.13
CA PRO A 39 -0.31 -32.50 9.36
C PRO A 39 -0.42 -31.25 10.26
N PRO A 40 -1.49 -31.13 11.06
CA PRO A 40 -1.66 -30.00 11.97
C PRO A 40 -0.56 -30.02 13.05
N PRO A 41 -0.16 -28.83 13.56
CA PRO A 41 0.84 -28.74 14.62
C PRO A 41 0.36 -29.41 15.92
N PRO A 42 1.26 -29.98 16.73
CA PRO A 42 0.90 -30.60 18.01
C PRO A 42 0.32 -29.56 18.98
N PRO A 43 -0.60 -29.98 19.88
CA PRO A 43 -1.20 -29.08 20.86
C PRO A 43 -0.14 -28.54 21.83
N PRO A 44 -0.29 -27.30 22.31
CA PRO A 44 0.65 -26.70 23.26
C PRO A 44 0.69 -27.48 24.58
N PRO A 45 1.85 -27.56 25.26
CA PRO A 45 1.98 -28.27 26.53
C PRO A 45 1.11 -27.62 27.62
N PRO A 46 0.59 -28.41 28.58
CA PRO A 46 -0.21 -27.87 29.68
C PRO A 46 0.61 -26.88 30.51
N ARG A 47 0.04 -25.70 30.73
CA ARG A 47 0.62 -24.66 31.59
C ARG A 47 0.78 -25.22 33.01
N ARG A 48 2.02 -25.30 33.50
CA ARG A 48 2.29 -25.58 34.92
C ARG A 48 1.74 -24.43 35.77
N PRO A 49 1.00 -24.69 36.86
CA PRO A 49 0.66 -23.65 37.82
C PRO A 49 1.93 -23.16 38.54
N PHE A 50 2.08 -21.84 38.68
CA PHE A 50 3.06 -21.26 39.60
C PHE A 50 2.67 -21.58 41.05
N PRO A 51 3.63 -21.84 41.95
CA PRO A 51 3.33 -22.06 43.36
C PRO A 51 2.95 -20.73 44.03
N ALA A 52 1.74 -20.66 44.56
CA ALA A 52 1.30 -19.58 45.43
C ALA A 52 2.02 -19.70 46.78
N LEU A 53 2.71 -18.62 47.18
CA LEU A 53 3.28 -18.47 48.51
C LEU A 53 2.17 -18.52 49.57
N GLN A 54 2.32 -19.44 50.53
CA GLN A 54 1.58 -19.43 51.78
C GLN A 54 1.96 -18.21 52.62
N GLN A 55 0.97 -17.47 53.08
CA GLN A 55 1.04 -16.83 54.38
C GLN A 55 -0.24 -17.14 55.15
N ALA A 56 -0.07 -17.93 56.21
CA ALA A 56 -1.04 -18.08 57.27
C ALA A 56 -0.87 -16.92 58.25
N THR A 57 -1.97 -16.27 58.65
CA THR A 57 -2.18 -15.90 60.05
C THR A 57 -3.67 -15.99 60.38
N SER A 58 -3.90 -16.47 61.60
CA SER A 58 -5.17 -16.85 62.19
C SER A 58 -5.78 -15.69 62.98
N SER A 59 -7.10 -15.52 62.89
CA SER A 59 -8.03 -15.67 64.02
C SER A 59 -9.15 -14.62 64.12
N ARG A 60 -10.34 -15.15 64.44
CA ARG A 60 -11.51 -14.56 65.12
C ARG A 60 -12.50 -13.69 64.31
N GLY A 61 -13.63 -14.32 63.97
CA GLY A 61 -14.83 -14.21 64.84
C GLY A 61 -16.01 -13.37 64.34
N ARG A 62 -17.12 -14.09 64.09
CA ARG A 62 -18.55 -13.72 64.09
C ARG A 62 -19.23 -13.22 62.79
N ALA A 63 -20.36 -13.88 62.54
CA ALA A 63 -21.39 -13.73 61.51
C ALA A 63 -22.13 -12.37 61.61
N LEU A 64 -22.80 -11.83 60.59
CA LEU A 64 -24.10 -12.26 60.02
C LEU A 64 -24.51 -11.29 58.87
N ALA A 65 -25.55 -11.65 58.10
CA ALA A 65 -26.44 -10.80 57.26
C ALA A 65 -26.24 -10.74 55.72
N LEU A 66 -26.91 -11.69 55.06
CA LEU A 66 -27.86 -11.57 53.92
C LEU A 66 -27.75 -10.47 52.86
N LEU A 67 -27.69 -10.96 51.60
CA LEU A 67 -28.40 -10.54 50.37
C LEU A 67 -28.34 -9.06 49.94
N HIS A 68 -27.73 -8.83 48.77
CA HIS A 68 -28.47 -8.41 47.56
C HIS A 68 -27.61 -8.73 46.33
N GLN A 69 -28.17 -9.55 45.43
CA GLN A 69 -27.70 -9.68 44.07
C GLN A 69 -28.01 -8.38 43.33
N SER A 70 -27.02 -7.82 42.65
CA SER A 70 -27.22 -6.93 41.52
C SER A 70 -26.10 -7.21 40.54
N SER A 71 -26.36 -8.20 39.70
CA SER A 71 -25.58 -8.58 38.54
C SER A 71 -25.58 -7.42 37.55
N SER A 72 -24.67 -6.46 37.70
CA SER A 72 -24.18 -5.68 36.57
C SER A 72 -22.83 -6.25 36.19
N SER A 73 -22.87 -7.40 35.53
CA SER A 73 -21.79 -7.81 34.63
C SER A 73 -21.75 -6.78 33.50
N SER A 74 -21.14 -5.62 33.75
CA SER A 74 -20.58 -4.81 32.68
C SER A 74 -19.55 -5.72 32.05
N SER A 75 -19.92 -6.32 30.93
CA SER A 75 -19.03 -7.02 30.03
C SER A 75 -17.86 -6.09 29.73
N SER A 76 -16.79 -6.21 30.52
CA SER A 76 -15.49 -5.64 30.22
C SER A 76 -15.04 -6.37 28.96
N ARG A 77 -15.46 -5.85 27.81
CA ARG A 77 -14.91 -6.20 26.52
C ARG A 77 -13.40 -6.11 26.71
N PRO A 78 -12.63 -7.21 26.58
CA PRO A 78 -11.20 -7.12 26.78
C PRO A 78 -10.71 -6.05 25.82
N GLN A 79 -10.17 -4.95 26.39
CA GLN A 79 -9.42 -3.95 25.66
C GLN A 79 -8.35 -4.75 24.91
N ARG A 80 -8.55 -4.95 23.60
CA ARG A 80 -7.47 -5.47 22.76
C ARG A 80 -6.32 -4.49 22.99
N PRO A 81 -5.15 -4.92 23.47
CA PRO A 81 -4.04 -4.00 23.64
C PRO A 81 -3.64 -3.49 22.25
N GLY A 82 -4.21 -2.36 21.86
CA GLY A 82 -3.77 -1.61 20.70
C GLY A 82 -2.38 -1.06 20.98
N LEU A 83 -1.57 -0.94 19.95
CA LEU A 83 -0.30 -0.26 20.07
C LEU A 83 -0.58 1.23 20.33
N SER A 84 -0.05 1.78 21.42
CA SER A 84 -0.04 3.23 21.64
C SER A 84 0.74 3.93 20.53
N ASP A 85 0.48 5.21 20.27
CA ASP A 85 1.21 6.02 19.29
C ASP A 85 2.73 5.98 19.49
N ARG A 86 3.17 5.94 20.76
CA ARG A 86 4.59 5.80 21.10
C ARG A 86 5.18 4.45 20.66
N HIS A 87 4.39 3.38 20.74
CA HIS A 87 4.81 2.07 20.22
C HIS A 87 4.88 2.10 18.69
N CYS A 88 3.87 2.66 18.02
CA CYS A 88 3.86 2.81 16.56
C CYS A 88 5.06 3.63 16.06
N HIS A 89 5.34 4.77 16.70
CA HIS A 89 6.49 5.61 16.38
C HIS A 89 7.81 4.83 16.54
N ARG A 90 7.98 4.09 17.65
CA ARG A 90 9.16 3.25 17.86
C ARG A 90 9.31 2.15 16.81
N ILE A 91 8.20 1.54 16.39
CA ILE A 91 8.21 0.54 15.33
C ILE A 91 8.69 1.16 14.02
N LEU A 92 8.11 2.30 13.61
CA LEU A 92 8.52 3.01 12.39
C LEU A 92 9.97 3.48 12.43
N GLN A 93 10.43 3.94 13.60
CA GLN A 93 11.83 4.25 13.83
C GLN A 93 12.71 2.99 13.78
N SER A 94 12.18 1.80 14.07
CA SER A 94 12.94 0.56 14.08
C SER A 94 13.10 -0.15 12.74
N LEU A 95 12.27 0.19 11.75
CA LEU A 95 12.24 -0.47 10.45
C LEU A 95 13.56 -0.36 9.72
N GLY A 96 14.06 -1.47 9.16
CA GLY A 96 15.29 -1.56 8.37
C GLY A 96 15.28 -0.87 7.00
N GLN A 97 14.34 0.05 6.78
CA GLN A 97 14.14 0.76 5.52
C GLN A 97 13.86 2.23 5.80
N ALA A 98 14.24 3.09 4.87
CA ALA A 98 13.92 4.50 4.97
C ALA A 98 12.41 4.69 4.79
N VAL A 99 11.79 5.36 5.77
CA VAL A 99 10.36 5.69 5.76
C VAL A 99 10.23 7.19 5.92
N HIS A 100 9.50 7.80 4.99
CA HIS A 100 9.11 9.19 5.10
C HIS A 100 7.68 9.41 4.59
N VAL A 101 7.07 10.47 5.09
CA VAL A 101 5.72 10.90 4.67
C VAL A 101 5.82 12.33 4.20
N ILE A 102 5.11 12.66 3.12
CA ILE A 102 4.96 14.04 2.66
C ILE A 102 3.49 14.44 2.64
N SER A 103 3.26 15.71 2.91
CA SER A 103 1.98 16.41 2.76
C SER A 103 1.60 16.60 1.30
N LEU A 104 0.38 17.09 1.06
CA LEU A 104 -0.10 17.46 -0.27
C LEU A 104 0.70 18.60 -0.90
N GLU A 105 1.30 19.46 -0.08
CA GLU A 105 2.19 20.54 -0.50
C GLU A 105 3.62 20.07 -0.78
N GLY A 106 3.90 18.76 -0.69
CA GLY A 106 5.23 18.20 -0.92
C GLY A 106 6.18 18.34 0.27
N LYS A 107 5.72 18.89 1.41
CA LYS A 107 6.54 19.05 2.61
C LYS A 107 6.66 17.76 3.40
N VAL A 108 7.86 17.45 3.89
CA VAL A 108 8.12 16.27 4.73
C VAL A 108 7.42 16.40 6.08
N LEU A 109 6.57 15.42 6.41
CA LEU A 109 5.83 15.31 7.67
C LEU A 109 6.49 14.34 8.65
N TYR A 110 7.15 13.30 8.12
CA TYR A 110 7.78 12.26 8.93
C TYR A 110 9.06 11.77 8.28
N TRP A 111 10.04 11.43 9.12
CA TRP A 111 11.36 10.99 8.71
C TRP A 111 11.93 10.02 9.76
N ASN A 112 12.14 8.75 9.40
CA ASN A 112 12.69 7.77 10.34
C ASN A 112 14.22 7.75 10.32
N ARG A 113 14.83 7.08 11.31
CA ARG A 113 16.29 6.95 11.41
C ARG A 113 16.93 6.42 10.13
N PHE A 114 16.32 5.44 9.45
CA PHE A 114 16.93 4.88 8.24
C PHE A 114 16.90 5.86 7.07
N ALA A 115 15.91 6.75 7.00
CA ALA A 115 15.91 7.85 6.05
C ALA A 115 17.05 8.84 6.37
N GLU A 116 17.33 9.10 7.65
CA GLU A 116 18.51 9.91 8.02
C GLU A 116 19.81 9.30 7.52
N HIS A 117 19.98 7.99 7.69
CA HIS A 117 21.18 7.30 7.24
C HIS A 117 21.26 7.21 5.71
N LEU A 118 20.14 6.96 5.03
CA LEU A 118 20.10 6.79 3.58
C LEU A 118 20.34 8.10 2.83
N TYR A 119 19.77 9.21 3.31
CA TYR A 119 19.80 10.49 2.61
C TYR A 119 20.74 11.53 3.26
N GLY A 120 21.20 11.29 4.49
CA GLY A 120 22.18 12.12 5.20
C GLY A 120 21.61 13.31 5.97
N TYR A 121 20.29 13.51 5.96
CA TYR A 121 19.61 14.59 6.69
C TYR A 121 19.00 14.07 7.96
N CYS A 122 19.25 14.72 9.10
CA CYS A 122 18.54 14.35 10.32
C CYS A 122 17.07 14.78 10.24
N SER A 123 16.21 14.16 11.05
CA SER A 123 14.77 14.43 11.04
C SER A 123 14.42 15.90 11.25
N SER A 124 15.16 16.62 12.11
CA SER A 124 14.97 18.05 12.34
C SER A 124 15.35 18.94 11.15
N GLU A 125 16.23 18.46 10.26
CA GLU A 125 16.58 19.16 9.01
C GLU A 125 15.58 18.84 7.90
N ALA A 126 15.04 17.61 7.89
CA ALA A 126 14.16 17.15 6.83
C ALA A 126 12.70 17.61 7.00
N ILE A 127 12.17 17.55 8.23
CA ILE A 127 10.75 17.87 8.49
C ILE A 127 10.45 19.33 8.12
N GLY A 128 9.35 19.52 7.38
CA GLY A 128 8.89 20.83 6.90
C GLY A 128 9.57 21.30 5.60
N GLN A 129 10.63 20.64 5.14
CA GLN A 129 11.28 20.95 3.86
C GLN A 129 10.52 20.38 2.68
N ASP A 130 10.71 20.96 1.49
CA ASP A 130 10.24 20.36 0.24
C ASP A 130 11.05 19.09 -0.05
N LEU A 131 10.37 17.96 -0.26
CA LEU A 131 11.06 16.69 -0.46
C LEU A 131 11.93 16.71 -1.72
N LEU A 132 11.45 17.30 -2.83
CA LEU A 132 12.18 17.26 -4.10
C LEU A 132 13.41 18.15 -4.03
N GLU A 133 13.31 19.34 -3.44
CA GLU A 133 14.48 20.20 -3.22
C GLU A 133 15.52 19.52 -2.31
N LEU A 134 15.06 18.78 -1.30
CA LEU A 134 15.92 18.12 -0.32
C LEU A 134 16.72 16.95 -0.91
N ILE A 135 16.04 16.05 -1.64
CA ILE A 135 16.62 14.75 -2.05
C ILE A 135 16.64 14.49 -3.56
N CYS A 136 16.14 15.39 -4.40
CA CYS A 136 16.21 15.24 -5.86
C CYS A 136 17.19 16.25 -6.47
N ASP A 137 17.74 15.88 -7.63
CA ASP A 137 18.43 16.83 -8.49
C ASP A 137 17.41 17.58 -9.35
N PRO A 138 17.61 18.88 -9.65
CA PRO A 138 16.70 19.64 -10.48
C PRO A 138 16.35 18.99 -11.83
N CYS A 139 17.28 18.21 -12.44
CA CYS A 139 16.98 17.53 -13.69
C CYS A 139 15.92 16.40 -13.56
N ASP A 140 15.71 15.89 -12.34
CA ASP A 140 14.75 14.82 -12.05
C ASP A 140 13.41 15.35 -11.50
N PHE A 141 13.24 16.67 -11.37
CA PHE A 141 12.01 17.25 -10.79
C PHE A 141 10.77 16.93 -11.62
N SER A 142 10.87 17.02 -12.95
CA SER A 142 9.75 16.73 -13.85
C SER A 142 9.19 15.29 -13.67
N PRO A 143 10.00 14.22 -13.78
CA PRO A 143 9.50 12.87 -13.54
C PRO A 143 9.07 12.65 -12.08
N ALA A 144 9.74 13.27 -11.10
CA ALA A 144 9.32 13.17 -9.70
C ALA A 144 7.91 13.76 -9.46
N HIS A 145 7.65 14.95 -10.01
CA HIS A 145 6.33 15.58 -9.94
C HIS A 145 5.26 14.75 -10.63
N GLU A 146 5.57 14.08 -11.74
CA GLU A 146 4.63 13.19 -12.40
C GLU A 146 4.27 11.98 -11.54
N ILE A 147 5.25 11.38 -10.88
CA ILE A 147 5.04 10.28 -9.94
C ILE A 147 4.15 10.75 -8.78
N ILE A 148 4.49 11.86 -8.13
CA ILE A 148 3.72 12.40 -6.99
C ILE A 148 2.28 12.70 -7.41
N ARG A 149 2.07 13.35 -8.56
CA ARG A 149 0.74 13.65 -9.08
C ARG A 149 -0.09 12.39 -9.29
N ASN A 150 0.49 11.36 -9.90
CA ASN A 150 -0.18 10.07 -10.08
C ASN A 150 -0.55 9.43 -8.74
N ILE A 151 0.29 9.58 -7.72
CA ILE A 151 0.01 9.05 -6.38
C ILE A 151 -1.14 9.81 -5.73
N PHE A 152 -1.19 11.13 -5.84
CA PHE A 152 -2.32 11.93 -5.36
C PHE A 152 -3.62 11.67 -6.12
N MET A 153 -3.57 11.06 -7.30
CA MET A 153 -4.74 10.51 -8.00
C MET A 153 -5.12 9.09 -7.51
N GLY A 154 -4.56 8.62 -6.40
CA GLY A 154 -4.86 7.33 -5.78
C GLY A 154 -4.10 6.13 -6.36
N LYS A 155 -3.09 6.37 -7.20
CA LYS A 155 -2.22 5.29 -7.71
C LYS A 155 -1.08 5.03 -6.71
N CYS A 156 -0.57 3.81 -6.72
CA CYS A 156 0.73 3.51 -6.12
C CYS A 156 1.81 3.59 -7.21
N TRP A 157 3.04 3.82 -6.77
CA TRP A 157 4.19 3.80 -7.64
C TRP A 157 5.34 3.04 -6.98
N ARG A 158 5.96 2.14 -7.75
CA ARG A 158 7.15 1.42 -7.32
C ARG A 158 8.19 1.48 -8.41
N GLY A 159 9.45 1.73 -8.08
CA GLY A 159 10.51 1.70 -9.07
C GLY A 159 11.86 2.07 -8.52
N LYS A 160 12.83 2.19 -9.42
CA LYS A 160 14.13 2.77 -9.14
C LYS A 160 14.07 4.27 -9.47
N PHE A 161 14.57 5.12 -8.57
CA PHE A 161 14.60 6.57 -8.76
C PHE A 161 15.97 7.14 -8.37
N PRO A 162 16.55 8.05 -9.18
CA PRO A 162 17.74 8.78 -8.78
C PRO A 162 17.42 9.79 -7.69
N VAL A 163 18.26 9.85 -6.67
CA VAL A 163 18.18 10.79 -5.54
C VAL A 163 19.57 11.33 -5.23
N LYS A 164 19.62 12.35 -4.37
CA LYS A 164 20.82 13.03 -3.93
C LYS A 164 20.93 12.93 -2.41
N HIS A 165 22.10 12.52 -1.94
CA HIS A 165 22.47 12.54 -0.53
C HIS A 165 22.83 13.98 -0.10
N LYS A 166 22.77 14.30 1.20
CA LYS A 166 23.17 15.61 1.75
C LYS A 166 24.57 16.07 1.34
N SER A 167 25.49 15.12 1.12
CA SER A 167 26.85 15.39 0.62
C SER A 167 26.90 15.87 -0.84
N GLY A 168 25.79 15.77 -1.58
CA GLY A 168 25.70 16.02 -3.02
C GLY A 168 25.88 14.78 -3.89
N GLU A 169 26.25 13.62 -3.31
CA GLU A 169 26.36 12.36 -4.05
C GLU A 169 25.00 11.96 -4.63
N ARG A 170 24.96 11.64 -5.92
CA ARG A 170 23.78 11.07 -6.58
C ARG A 170 23.84 9.55 -6.55
N PHE A 171 22.75 8.93 -6.14
CA PHE A 171 22.62 7.48 -6.08
C PHE A 171 21.18 7.07 -6.43
N SER A 172 20.94 5.78 -6.60
CA SER A 172 19.60 5.27 -6.90
C SER A 172 18.98 4.59 -5.69
N VAL A 173 17.70 4.83 -5.47
CA VAL A 173 16.89 4.09 -4.49
C VAL A 173 15.83 3.27 -5.19
N VAL A 174 15.49 2.12 -4.62
CA VAL A 174 14.25 1.42 -4.93
C VAL A 174 13.19 1.90 -3.96
N VAL A 175 12.08 2.36 -4.51
CA VAL A 175 11.04 3.10 -3.80
C VAL A 175 9.69 2.44 -4.02
N ASN A 176 8.87 2.44 -2.97
CA ASN A 176 7.47 2.07 -2.99
C ASN A 176 6.68 3.18 -2.31
N ASN A 177 5.90 3.90 -3.11
CA ASN A 177 5.14 5.06 -2.69
C ASN A 177 3.65 4.75 -2.78
N THR A 178 2.94 5.06 -1.70
CA THR A 178 1.51 4.77 -1.53
C THR A 178 0.78 6.01 -1.05
N PRO A 179 -0.42 6.32 -1.57
CA PRO A 179 -1.21 7.44 -1.07
C PRO A 179 -1.58 7.22 0.41
N LEU A 180 -1.58 8.28 1.19
CA LEU A 180 -1.95 8.28 2.61
C LEU A 180 -3.31 8.95 2.77
N TYR A 181 -4.24 8.23 3.39
CA TYR A 181 -5.60 8.70 3.66
C TYR A 181 -5.83 8.80 5.16
N ASP A 182 -6.64 9.76 5.58
CA ASP A 182 -7.17 9.84 6.94
C ASP A 182 -8.38 8.91 7.11
N GLU A 183 -8.87 8.76 8.33
CA GLU A 183 -9.98 7.87 8.71
C GLU A 183 -11.29 8.20 7.98
N ASP A 184 -11.49 9.45 7.57
CA ASP A 184 -12.64 9.90 6.79
C ASP A 184 -12.52 9.59 5.28
N GLY A 185 -11.38 9.06 4.85
CA GLY A 185 -11.06 8.77 3.45
C GLY A 185 -10.47 9.94 2.67
N SER A 186 -10.22 11.08 3.31
CA SER A 186 -9.55 12.23 2.69
C SER A 186 -8.08 11.92 2.44
N LEU A 187 -7.57 12.25 1.25
CA LEU A 187 -6.15 12.14 0.94
C LEU A 187 -5.40 13.22 1.72
N VAL A 188 -4.42 12.83 2.54
CA VAL A 188 -3.62 13.75 3.36
C VAL A 188 -2.15 13.81 2.96
N GLY A 189 -1.71 12.92 2.08
CA GLY A 189 -0.33 12.88 1.61
C GLY A 189 0.04 11.58 0.93
N LEU A 190 1.30 11.21 1.02
CA LEU A 190 1.78 9.89 0.63
C LEU A 190 2.88 9.39 1.57
N THR A 191 2.97 8.07 1.67
CA THR A 191 4.02 7.36 2.39
C THR A 191 5.02 6.78 1.40
N CYS A 192 6.30 7.02 1.63
CA CYS A 192 7.41 6.49 0.85
C CYS A 192 8.21 5.47 1.67
N LEU A 193 8.47 4.33 1.07
CA LEU A 193 9.43 3.34 1.55
C LEU A 193 10.58 3.27 0.56
N SER A 194 11.81 3.51 1.03
CA SER A 194 13.01 3.53 0.18
C SER A 194 14.09 2.59 0.72
N GLY A 195 14.83 1.98 -0.21
CA GLY A 195 16.08 1.28 0.08
C GLY A 195 17.14 1.61 -0.98
N ASP A 196 18.42 1.53 -0.62
CA ASP A 196 19.52 1.70 -1.57
C ASP A 196 19.45 0.62 -2.65
N ALA A 197 19.45 1.03 -3.92
CA ALA A 197 19.39 0.09 -5.03
C ALA A 197 20.62 -0.82 -5.09
N ARG A 198 21.81 -0.32 -4.69
CA ARG A 198 23.06 -1.09 -4.72
C ARG A 198 22.97 -2.33 -3.85
N ILE A 199 22.49 -2.16 -2.62
CA ILE A 199 22.31 -3.25 -1.64
C ILE A 199 21.34 -4.31 -2.18
N LEU A 200 20.25 -3.88 -2.83
CA LEU A 200 19.26 -4.81 -3.37
C LEU A 200 19.76 -5.53 -4.62
N GLU A 201 20.51 -4.84 -5.49
CA GLU A 201 21.11 -5.42 -6.69
C GLU A 201 22.18 -6.47 -6.34
N GLU A 202 22.94 -6.27 -5.25
CA GLU A 202 23.88 -7.28 -4.71
C GLU A 202 23.18 -8.57 -4.23
N ILE A 203 21.96 -8.45 -3.69
CA ILE A 203 21.22 -9.59 -3.13
C ILE A 203 20.39 -10.32 -4.19
N VAL A 204 19.77 -9.59 -5.13
CA VAL A 204 18.72 -10.10 -6.03
C VAL A 204 19.09 -10.03 -7.51
N GLY A 205 20.14 -9.29 -7.88
CA GLY A 205 20.55 -9.04 -9.27
C GLY A 205 19.87 -7.81 -9.92
N PRO A 206 20.38 -7.33 -11.06
CA PRO A 206 19.94 -6.08 -11.68
C PRO A 206 18.63 -6.27 -12.47
N SER A 207 17.47 -6.18 -11.79
CA SER A 207 16.17 -6.17 -12.47
C SER A 207 15.10 -5.48 -11.63
N VAL A 208 15.05 -4.14 -11.68
CA VAL A 208 13.95 -3.35 -11.09
C VAL A 208 13.44 -2.34 -12.12
N VAL A 209 12.40 -2.71 -12.88
CA VAL A 209 11.66 -1.80 -13.77
C VAL A 209 10.52 -1.14 -12.98
N GLY A 210 10.40 0.18 -13.10
CA GLY A 210 9.34 0.95 -12.45
C GLY A 210 7.95 0.62 -12.99
N LYS A 211 6.95 0.54 -12.10
CA LYS A 211 5.55 0.21 -12.41
C LYS A 211 4.60 1.02 -11.51
N SER A 212 3.53 1.56 -12.10
CA SER A 212 2.41 2.12 -11.35
C SER A 212 1.25 1.11 -11.30
N TYR A 213 0.52 1.09 -10.20
CA TYR A 213 -0.60 0.16 -9.99
C TYR A 213 -1.68 0.81 -9.10
N PRO A 214 -2.95 0.39 -9.21
CA PRO A 214 -4.00 0.90 -8.32
C PRO A 214 -3.74 0.50 -6.86
N ASN A 215 -4.06 1.38 -5.91
CA ASN A 215 -3.99 1.04 -4.50
C ASN A 215 -5.07 0.00 -4.14
N SER A 216 -4.66 -1.17 -3.64
CA SER A 216 -5.58 -2.27 -3.26
C SER A 216 -6.16 -2.11 -1.85
N ALA A 217 -5.58 -1.24 -1.00
CA ALA A 217 -6.11 -0.91 0.31
C ALA A 217 -7.22 0.14 0.17
N LYS A 218 -8.47 -0.30 -0.04
CA LYS A 218 -9.64 0.57 0.06
C LYS A 218 -9.83 0.99 1.54
N PRO A 219 -10.07 2.28 1.87
CA PRO A 219 -10.54 2.64 3.19
C PRO A 219 -11.90 1.98 3.40
N HIS A 220 -11.96 1.00 4.30
CA HIS A 220 -13.18 0.27 4.59
C HIS A 220 -14.03 1.09 5.56
N LEU A 221 -14.72 2.12 5.06
CA LEU A 221 -15.80 2.78 5.78
C LEU A 221 -16.94 1.77 5.99
N GLN A 222 -16.93 1.10 7.14
CA GLN A 222 -18.04 0.26 7.60
C GLN A 222 -19.17 1.20 8.09
N VAL A 223 -19.93 1.75 7.15
CA VAL A 223 -21.19 2.45 7.46
C VAL A 223 -22.24 1.39 7.79
N ASN A 224 -22.32 1.03 9.07
CA ASN A 224 -23.32 0.11 9.57
C ASN A 224 -24.58 0.88 9.98
N ASN A 225 -25.35 1.36 9.00
CA ASN A 225 -26.71 1.84 9.22
C ASN A 225 -27.70 0.85 8.59
N LYS A 226 -28.15 -0.11 9.39
CA LYS A 226 -29.36 -0.89 9.12
C LYS A 226 -30.57 -0.11 9.62
N PRO A 227 -31.61 0.02 8.81
CA PRO A 227 -32.97 -0.16 9.31
C PRO A 227 -33.54 -1.48 8.78
N LYS A 228 -34.14 -2.26 9.68
CA LYS A 228 -34.99 -3.41 9.35
C LYS A 228 -36.36 -2.91 8.89
N SER A 229 -36.86 -3.38 7.74
CA SER A 229 -38.28 -3.76 7.56
C SER A 229 -38.56 -4.35 6.17
N GLY A 230 -39.24 -5.51 6.13
CA GLY A 230 -40.15 -5.91 5.03
C GLY A 230 -39.60 -6.85 3.96
N LEU A 231 -40.20 -8.05 3.87
CA LEU A 231 -39.93 -9.18 2.96
C LEU A 231 -40.88 -9.13 1.72
N PRO A 232 -40.82 -10.05 0.72
CA PRO A 232 -40.44 -9.77 -0.67
C PRO A 232 -41.57 -10.04 -1.69
N GLN A 233 -41.42 -9.62 -2.95
CA GLN A 233 -42.10 -10.29 -4.07
C GLN A 233 -41.45 -10.06 -5.46
N LYS A 234 -40.77 -11.11 -5.93
CA LYS A 234 -40.88 -11.80 -7.24
C LYS A 234 -41.04 -10.97 -8.52
N CYS A 235 -40.07 -11.07 -9.44
CA CYS A 235 -40.31 -11.62 -10.78
C CYS A 235 -39.00 -12.09 -11.45
N LEU A 236 -39.00 -13.33 -11.94
CA LEU A 236 -38.03 -13.86 -12.91
C LEU A 236 -38.52 -13.51 -14.33
N SER A 237 -37.60 -13.20 -15.26
CA SER A 237 -37.41 -13.99 -16.50
C SER A 237 -36.47 -13.27 -17.50
N ASP A 238 -35.40 -14.00 -17.86
CA ASP A 238 -34.69 -14.12 -19.15
C ASP A 238 -34.63 -12.98 -20.17
N SER A 239 -33.42 -12.61 -20.61
CA SER A 239 -32.90 -12.99 -21.95
C SER A 239 -31.52 -12.38 -22.29
N GLN A 240 -30.80 -13.13 -23.12
CA GLN A 240 -29.45 -13.02 -23.68
C GLN A 240 -29.07 -11.72 -24.44
N GLU A 241 -27.83 -11.25 -24.17
CA GLU A 241 -26.74 -10.86 -25.12
C GLU A 241 -26.88 -9.65 -26.12
N PRO A 242 -25.80 -9.17 -26.80
CA PRO A 242 -25.06 -7.97 -26.41
C PRO A 242 -24.96 -6.85 -27.51
N LEU A 243 -24.38 -5.70 -27.11
CA LEU A 243 -23.73 -4.61 -27.89
C LEU A 243 -24.20 -4.31 -29.34
N GLN A 244 -24.60 -3.04 -29.60
CA GLN A 244 -24.01 -2.14 -30.62
C GLN A 244 -24.80 -0.82 -30.73
N SER A 245 -24.05 0.29 -30.76
CA SER A 245 -24.31 1.57 -31.43
C SER A 245 -25.64 2.32 -31.24
N ALA A 246 -25.58 3.49 -30.58
CA ALA A 246 -26.37 4.64 -30.99
C ALA A 246 -25.66 5.95 -30.60
N ILE A 247 -24.92 6.45 -31.58
CA ILE A 247 -24.44 7.82 -31.72
C ILE A 247 -25.65 8.77 -31.67
N THR A 248 -25.53 9.91 -30.96
CA THR A 248 -25.87 11.28 -31.42
C THR A 248 -26.18 12.18 -30.24
N SER A 249 -25.39 13.25 -30.04
CA SER A 249 -25.85 14.63 -29.81
C SER A 249 -24.67 15.49 -29.35
N LYS A 250 -24.47 16.76 -29.72
CA LYS A 250 -25.03 17.69 -30.70
C LYS A 250 -24.03 18.86 -30.71
N ILE A 251 -23.45 19.19 -31.87
CA ILE A 251 -22.70 20.44 -32.06
C ILE A 251 -23.72 21.54 -32.29
N THR A 252 -23.69 22.65 -31.54
CA THR A 252 -24.09 23.97 -32.07
C THR A 252 -23.62 25.15 -31.20
N ASN A 253 -23.28 26.21 -31.93
CA ASN A 253 -23.08 27.63 -31.61
C ASN A 253 -21.64 28.06 -31.30
N LEU A 254 -20.88 28.55 -32.29
CA LEU A 254 -20.98 29.79 -33.12
C LEU A 254 -20.37 31.02 -32.43
N ASN A 255 -19.19 31.34 -32.97
CA ASN A 255 -18.79 32.61 -33.56
C ASN A 255 -18.42 33.84 -32.71
N ASP A 256 -17.20 34.28 -33.07
CA ASP A 256 -16.78 35.64 -33.40
C ASP A 256 -16.42 36.60 -32.27
N ASN A 257 -15.12 36.67 -32.00
CA ASN A 257 -14.44 37.97 -32.02
C ASN A 257 -12.92 37.83 -32.25
N THR A 258 -12.47 37.83 -33.50
CA THR A 258 -11.06 38.10 -33.85
C THR A 258 -10.95 39.50 -34.43
N GLY A 259 -10.58 40.45 -33.57
CA GLY A 259 -10.02 41.74 -33.95
C GLY A 259 -8.64 41.92 -33.30
N TYR A 260 -7.75 42.66 -33.98
CA TYR A 260 -6.32 42.92 -33.70
C TYR A 260 -5.38 41.81 -34.19
N LYS A 261 -4.26 42.02 -34.90
CA LYS A 261 -3.34 43.12 -35.31
C LYS A 261 -2.49 42.46 -36.44
N GLY A 262 -1.82 43.08 -37.41
CA GLY A 262 -1.36 44.43 -37.70
C GLY A 262 -0.13 44.35 -38.65
N TYR A 263 0.32 45.51 -39.09
CA TYR A 263 1.69 45.87 -39.52
C TYR A 263 2.29 45.39 -40.86
N LYS A 264 2.67 46.46 -41.60
CA LYS A 264 3.63 46.63 -42.70
C LYS A 264 3.17 46.30 -44.10
#